data_AF-A0A9X4APH0-F1
#
_entry.id   AF-A0A9X4APH0-F1
#
_cell.length_a   1.000
_cell.length_b   1.000
_cell.length_c   1.000
_cell.angle_alpha   90.00
_cell.angle_beta   90.00
_cell.angle_gamma   90.00
#
_symmetry.space_group_name_H-M   'P 1'
#
loop_
_entity.id
_entity.type
_entity.pdbx_description
1 polymer ?
#
loop_
_entity_poly.entity_id
_entity_poly.type
_entity_poly.pdbx_seq_one_letter_code
_entity_poly.pdbx_strand_id
1 'polypeptide(L)'
;MSATRDNSVLFSLNQLLSLHDQTMREEEEAARARAEAARVARQEAARREAEALEQKARAEAERIAREDAARRAEEARLEALRLAEVERARAEVEAQARMEMMRKADEHERALAALREDEKKKKLKRALVSSVIGAAALIGGGMGLYFGKIKPDQDAYLANQSAEVEATREEAARLRAKLDANGKRLDETAARLEEEKRRARELEEAKNAANEAPATRPGGRQVSAPRQNEGPKQGGKCLPGEPGCDLDGNRLF
;
A
#
# COMPACT_ATOMS: atom_id res chain seq x y z
N MET A 1 71.72 157.62 -1.03
CA MET A 1 71.21 156.36 -1.61
C MET A 1 71.59 155.18 -0.71
N SER A 2 71.03 155.10 0.50
CA SER A 2 71.32 154.02 1.48
C SER A 2 70.09 153.12 1.71
N ALA A 3 68.92 153.72 1.91
CA ALA A 3 67.66 153.03 2.24
C ALA A 3 67.27 151.87 1.28
N THR A 4 67.75 151.86 0.04
CA THR A 4 67.47 150.77 -0.92
C THR A 4 68.29 149.51 -0.67
N ARG A 5 69.48 149.61 -0.05
CA ARG A 5 70.32 148.45 0.29
C ARG A 5 69.84 147.74 1.56
N ASP A 6 69.45 148.51 2.57
CA ASP A 6 68.94 147.96 3.83
C ASP A 6 67.66 147.14 3.61
N ASN A 7 66.79 147.58 2.69
CA ASN A 7 65.58 146.86 2.29
C ASN A 7 65.89 145.53 1.55
N SER A 8 66.97 145.47 0.76
CA SER A 8 67.37 144.24 0.06
C SER A 8 67.96 143.17 0.98
N VAL A 9 68.61 143.57 2.08
CA VAL A 9 69.16 142.65 3.10
C VAL A 9 68.04 142.09 3.98
N LEU A 10 67.08 142.93 4.38
CA LEU A 10 65.90 142.44 5.11
C LEU A 10 65.03 141.52 4.25
N PHE A 11 64.92 141.78 2.95
CA PHE A 11 64.25 140.87 2.01
C PHE A 11 64.97 139.52 1.89
N SER A 12 66.31 139.50 1.71
CA SER A 12 67.04 138.23 1.60
C SER A 12 67.02 137.41 2.89
N LEU A 13 67.05 138.06 4.06
CA LEU A 13 67.00 137.39 5.36
C LEU A 13 65.60 136.85 5.67
N ASN A 14 64.53 137.59 5.35
CA ASN A 14 63.16 137.10 5.45
C ASN A 14 62.89 135.94 4.46
N GLN A 15 63.46 136.00 3.25
CA GLN A 15 63.39 134.91 2.29
C GLN A 15 64.09 133.66 2.80
N LEU A 16 65.29 133.79 3.40
CA LEU A 16 66.04 132.69 4.03
C LEU A 16 65.27 132.07 5.22
N LEU A 17 64.64 132.92 6.05
CA LEU A 17 63.78 132.46 7.15
C LEU A 17 62.55 131.70 6.62
N SER A 18 61.90 132.19 5.56
CA SER A 18 60.75 131.50 4.95
C SER A 18 61.14 130.16 4.31
N LEU A 19 62.35 130.04 3.80
CA LEU A 19 62.89 128.81 3.20
C LEU A 19 63.26 127.80 4.28
N HIS A 20 63.81 128.27 5.41
CA HIS A 20 64.04 127.45 6.60
C HIS A 20 62.71 126.94 7.20
N ASP A 21 61.70 127.80 7.34
CA ASP A 21 60.36 127.41 7.81
C ASP A 21 59.67 126.41 6.86
N GLN A 22 59.90 126.52 5.55
CA GLN A 22 59.45 125.53 4.57
C GLN A 22 60.16 124.19 4.76
N THR A 23 61.49 124.17 4.84
CA THR A 23 62.24 122.91 5.08
C THR A 23 61.88 122.27 6.43
N MET A 24 61.66 123.05 7.49
CA MET A 24 61.21 122.51 8.79
C MET A 24 59.81 121.88 8.69
N ARG A 25 58.88 122.48 7.94
CA ARG A 25 57.56 121.89 7.69
C ARG A 25 57.64 120.62 6.85
N GLU A 26 58.45 120.62 5.79
CA GLU A 26 58.68 119.42 4.96
C GLU A 26 59.34 118.29 5.75
N GLU A 27 60.31 118.59 6.61
CA GLU A 27 60.93 117.60 7.51
C GLU A 27 59.96 117.09 8.58
N GLU A 28 59.14 117.96 9.18
CA GLU A 28 58.10 117.56 10.12
C GLU A 28 57.02 116.69 9.44
N GLU A 29 56.55 117.06 8.26
CA GLU A 29 55.58 116.29 7.48
C GLU A 29 56.17 114.95 7.03
N ALA A 30 57.42 114.92 6.58
CA ALA A 30 58.13 113.68 6.26
C ALA A 30 58.35 112.79 7.51
N ALA A 31 58.64 113.38 8.68
CA ALA A 31 58.78 112.65 9.93
C ALA A 31 57.43 112.07 10.41
N ARG A 32 56.34 112.85 10.32
CA ARG A 32 54.97 112.40 10.62
C ARG A 32 54.54 111.28 9.66
N ALA A 33 54.73 111.45 8.36
CA ALA A 33 54.42 110.44 7.35
C ALA A 33 55.21 109.13 7.57
N ARG A 34 56.51 109.22 7.91
CA ARG A 34 57.32 108.04 8.27
C ARG A 34 56.83 107.36 9.56
N ALA A 35 56.44 108.13 10.57
CA ALA A 35 55.89 107.60 11.82
C ALA A 35 54.53 106.91 11.62
N GLU A 36 53.64 107.50 10.80
CA GLU A 36 52.35 106.92 10.44
C GLU A 36 52.51 105.65 9.59
N ALA A 37 53.36 105.69 8.55
CA ALA A 37 53.68 104.52 7.73
C ALA A 37 54.26 103.37 8.59
N ALA A 38 55.14 103.68 9.55
CA ALA A 38 55.67 102.68 10.49
C ALA A 38 54.59 102.13 11.45
N ARG A 39 53.60 102.93 11.86
CA ARG A 39 52.46 102.45 12.67
C ARG A 39 51.53 101.56 11.86
N VAL A 40 51.19 101.93 10.62
CA VAL A 40 50.37 101.12 9.71
C VAL A 40 51.08 99.80 9.39
N ALA A 41 52.37 99.83 9.03
CA ALA A 41 53.15 98.63 8.76
C ALA A 41 53.20 97.66 9.95
N ARG A 42 53.33 98.16 11.18
CA ARG A 42 53.25 97.33 12.41
C ARG A 42 51.86 96.73 12.64
N GLN A 43 50.79 97.50 12.39
CA GLN A 43 49.42 96.99 12.52
C GLN A 43 49.08 95.95 11.44
N GLU A 44 49.51 96.16 10.20
CA GLU A 44 49.36 95.16 9.14
C GLU A 44 50.16 93.89 9.41
N ALA A 45 51.41 94.00 9.88
CA ALA A 45 52.21 92.84 10.26
C ALA A 45 51.50 92.03 11.37
N ALA A 46 51.06 92.69 12.44
CA ALA A 46 50.34 92.04 13.54
C ALA A 46 49.01 91.40 13.09
N ARG A 47 48.28 92.01 12.15
CA ARG A 47 47.08 91.40 11.55
C ARG A 47 47.41 90.15 10.74
N ARG A 48 48.41 90.21 9.86
CA ARG A 48 48.85 89.06 9.06
C ARG A 48 49.35 87.91 9.92
N GLU A 49 50.04 88.20 11.03
CA GLU A 49 50.46 87.20 12.01
C GLU A 49 49.26 86.56 12.73
N ALA A 50 48.29 87.36 13.18
CA ALA A 50 47.06 86.86 13.80
C ALA A 50 46.23 86.00 12.84
N GLU A 51 46.03 86.45 11.59
CA GLU A 51 45.33 85.70 10.54
C GLU A 51 46.05 84.38 10.21
N ALA A 52 47.39 84.39 10.12
CA ALA A 52 48.18 83.18 9.88
C ALA A 52 48.12 82.17 11.04
N LEU A 53 48.05 82.65 12.30
CA LEU A 53 47.85 81.80 13.47
C LEU A 53 46.42 81.23 13.50
N GLU A 54 45.40 82.03 13.19
CA GLU A 54 44.02 81.56 13.13
C GLU A 54 43.81 80.53 12.02
N GLN A 55 44.38 80.75 10.83
CA GLN A 55 44.33 79.77 9.74
C GLN A 55 45.01 78.45 10.11
N LYS A 56 46.14 78.48 10.81
CA LYS A 56 46.81 77.27 11.33
C LYS A 56 45.94 76.55 12.36
N ALA A 57 45.36 77.28 13.32
CA ALA A 57 44.48 76.70 14.34
C ALA A 57 43.22 76.07 13.73
N ARG A 58 42.60 76.72 12.73
CA ARG A 58 41.46 76.17 11.97
C ARG A 58 41.86 74.91 11.19
N ALA A 59 43.01 74.91 10.50
CA ALA A 59 43.50 73.75 9.75
C ALA A 59 43.83 72.56 10.67
N GLU A 60 44.40 72.80 11.85
CA GLU A 60 44.67 71.77 12.85
C GLU A 60 43.36 71.21 13.46
N ALA A 61 42.42 72.08 13.82
CA ALA A 61 41.09 71.66 14.29
C ALA A 61 40.32 70.84 13.24
N GLU A 62 40.37 71.23 11.96
CA GLU A 62 39.81 70.44 10.87
C GLU A 62 40.51 69.08 10.71
N ARG A 63 41.83 69.01 10.88
CA ARG A 63 42.55 67.74 10.84
C ARG A 63 42.12 66.80 11.97
N ILE A 64 42.08 67.29 13.21
CA ILE A 64 41.63 66.51 14.37
C ILE A 64 40.19 66.03 14.15
N ALA A 65 39.29 66.92 13.72
CA ALA A 65 37.89 66.57 13.44
C ALA A 65 37.74 65.49 12.35
N ARG A 66 38.59 65.51 11.31
CA ARG A 66 38.62 64.47 10.25
C ARG A 66 39.20 63.15 10.77
N GLU A 67 40.26 63.19 11.57
CA GLU A 67 40.88 62.00 12.18
C GLU A 67 39.91 61.33 13.17
N ASP A 68 39.20 62.10 14.01
CA ASP A 68 38.17 61.59 14.93
C ASP A 68 36.91 61.08 14.21
N ALA A 69 36.54 61.65 13.07
CA ALA A 69 35.46 61.14 12.23
C ALA A 69 35.85 59.83 11.54
N ALA A 70 37.09 59.70 11.08
CA ALA A 70 37.63 58.46 10.52
C ALA A 70 37.66 57.33 11.57
N ARG A 71 38.16 57.60 12.78
CA ARG A 71 38.18 56.62 13.88
C ARG A 71 36.78 56.10 14.22
N ARG A 72 35.80 57.00 14.40
CA ARG A 72 34.40 56.62 14.66
C ARG A 72 33.78 55.81 13.50
N ALA A 73 34.17 56.10 12.25
CA ALA A 73 33.72 55.32 11.10
C ALA A 73 34.37 53.93 11.03
N GLU A 74 35.62 53.78 11.46
CA GLU A 74 36.30 52.48 11.58
C GLU A 74 35.73 51.65 12.73
N GLU A 75 35.50 52.25 13.90
CA GLU A 75 34.82 51.61 15.04
C GLU A 75 33.44 51.09 14.65
N ALA A 76 32.59 51.92 14.03
CA ALA A 76 31.27 51.51 13.55
C ALA A 76 31.32 50.39 12.50
N ARG A 77 32.36 50.36 11.64
CA ARG A 77 32.57 49.26 10.67
C ARG A 77 32.97 47.96 11.37
N LEU A 78 33.83 48.02 12.38
CA LEU A 78 34.23 46.85 13.17
C LEU A 78 33.07 46.31 14.02
N GLU A 79 32.23 47.17 14.57
CA GLU A 79 31.00 46.77 15.26
C GLU A 79 29.99 46.12 14.30
N ALA A 80 29.75 46.72 13.13
CA ALA A 80 28.89 46.14 12.11
C ALA A 80 29.40 44.76 11.62
N LEU A 81 30.73 44.60 11.48
CA LEU A 81 31.33 43.31 11.12
C LEU A 81 31.12 42.26 12.23
N ARG A 82 31.38 42.62 13.50
CA ARG A 82 31.14 41.73 14.66
C ARG A 82 29.68 41.30 14.77
N LEU A 83 28.74 42.21 14.55
CA LEU A 83 27.30 41.89 14.53
C LEU A 83 26.97 40.92 13.39
N ALA A 84 27.46 41.18 12.18
CA ALA A 84 27.28 40.29 11.04
C ALA A 84 27.90 38.89 11.25
N GLU A 85 29.05 38.80 11.93
CA GLU A 85 29.67 37.52 12.32
C GLU A 85 28.83 36.76 13.35
N VAL A 86 28.30 37.45 14.37
CA VAL A 86 27.40 36.85 15.38
C VAL A 86 26.09 36.37 14.75
N GLU A 87 25.51 37.14 13.81
CA GLU A 87 24.30 36.73 13.08
C GLU A 87 24.56 35.53 12.16
N ARG A 88 25.69 35.50 11.45
CA ARG A 88 26.11 34.33 10.67
C ARG A 88 26.28 33.09 11.53
N ALA A 89 26.99 33.20 12.66
CA ALA A 89 27.18 32.09 13.58
C ALA A 89 25.85 31.56 14.13
N ARG A 90 24.89 32.45 14.44
CA ARG A 90 23.52 32.04 14.85
C ARG A 90 22.77 31.32 13.74
N ALA A 91 22.82 31.84 12.50
CA ALA A 91 22.19 31.22 11.34
C ALA A 91 22.80 29.85 11.00
N GLU A 92 24.11 29.69 11.13
CA GLU A 92 24.82 28.42 10.94
C GLU A 92 24.43 27.39 12.02
N VAL A 93 24.38 27.78 13.29
CA VAL A 93 23.92 26.91 14.39
C VAL A 93 22.46 26.50 14.20
N GLU A 94 21.58 27.41 13.78
CA GLU A 94 20.19 27.07 13.49
C GLU A 94 20.07 26.11 12.28
N ALA A 95 20.83 26.34 11.22
CA ALA A 95 20.87 25.45 10.06
C ALA A 95 21.39 24.06 10.43
N GLN A 96 22.44 23.96 11.26
CA GLN A 96 22.96 22.69 11.78
C GLN A 96 21.90 21.98 12.64
N ALA A 97 21.25 22.68 13.57
CA ALA A 97 20.19 22.12 14.40
C ALA A 97 19.01 21.59 13.56
N ARG A 98 18.59 22.33 12.52
CA ARG A 98 17.57 21.88 11.56
C ARG A 98 18.00 20.62 10.81
N MET A 99 19.24 20.55 10.34
CA MET A 99 19.79 19.36 9.68
C MET A 99 19.88 18.15 10.62
N GLU A 100 20.27 18.34 11.89
CA GLU A 100 20.28 17.26 12.89
C GLU A 100 18.87 16.74 13.18
N MET A 101 17.87 17.62 13.29
CA MET A 101 16.48 17.23 13.50
C MET A 101 15.94 16.43 12.31
N MET A 102 16.27 16.82 11.07
CA MET A 102 15.94 16.02 9.88
C MET A 102 16.63 14.65 9.90
N ARG A 103 17.93 14.58 10.20
CA ARG A 103 18.65 13.29 10.32
C ARG A 103 18.04 12.36 11.37
N LYS A 104 17.68 12.88 12.54
CA LYS A 104 17.01 12.12 13.60
C LYS A 104 15.62 11.61 13.17
N ALA A 105 14.89 12.38 12.36
CA ALA A 105 13.63 11.92 11.76
C ALA A 105 13.87 10.80 10.74
N ASP A 106 14.80 10.97 9.80
CA ASP A 106 15.16 9.94 8.81
C ASP A 106 15.62 8.63 9.47
N GLU A 107 16.43 8.72 10.52
CA GLU A 107 16.89 7.57 11.31
C GLU A 107 15.72 6.85 12.00
N HIS A 108 14.77 7.60 12.55
CA HIS A 108 13.57 7.04 13.15
C HIS A 108 12.67 6.36 12.12
N GLU A 109 12.46 6.96 10.95
CA GLU A 109 11.70 6.34 9.86
C GLU A 109 12.34 5.06 9.35
N ARG A 110 13.68 5.03 9.19
CA ARG A 110 14.44 3.82 8.84
C ARG A 110 14.32 2.73 9.89
N ALA A 111 14.39 3.08 11.18
CA ALA A 111 14.20 2.13 12.28
C ALA A 111 12.78 1.55 12.28
N LEU A 112 11.75 2.39 12.08
CA LEU A 112 10.36 1.94 11.96
C LEU A 112 10.14 1.07 10.71
N ALA A 113 10.79 1.37 9.59
CA ALA A 113 10.73 0.55 8.38
C ALA A 113 11.34 -0.84 8.61
N ALA A 114 12.52 -0.93 9.23
CA ALA A 114 13.16 -2.18 9.59
C ALA A 114 12.30 -3.04 10.54
N LEU A 115 11.71 -2.42 11.58
CA LEU A 115 10.79 -3.10 12.49
C LEU A 115 9.54 -3.62 11.76
N ARG A 116 8.96 -2.83 10.86
CA ARG A 116 7.80 -3.24 10.02
C ARG A 116 8.14 -4.40 9.09
N GLU A 117 9.33 -4.43 8.51
CA GLU A 117 9.78 -5.57 7.72
C GLU A 117 9.96 -6.84 8.55
N ASP A 118 10.59 -6.74 9.72
CA ASP A 118 10.78 -7.87 10.61
C ASP A 118 9.45 -8.39 11.17
N GLU A 119 8.50 -7.51 11.45
CA GLU A 119 7.13 -7.91 11.75
C GLU A 119 6.48 -8.66 10.59
N LYS A 120 6.59 -8.17 9.35
CA LYS A 120 6.07 -8.86 8.16
C LYS A 120 6.71 -10.25 8.02
N LYS A 121 8.04 -10.36 8.12
CA LYS A 121 8.79 -11.63 8.09
C LYS A 121 8.34 -12.57 9.21
N LYS A 122 8.12 -12.08 10.44
CA LYS A 122 7.62 -12.86 11.59
C LYS A 122 6.16 -13.31 11.39
N LYS A 123 5.28 -12.43 10.88
CA LYS A 123 3.87 -12.72 10.56
C LYS A 123 3.77 -13.77 9.46
N LEU A 124 4.56 -13.65 8.38
CA LEU A 124 4.69 -14.65 7.31
C LEU A 124 5.16 -16.01 7.84
N LYS A 125 6.22 -16.06 8.66
CA LYS A 125 6.68 -17.31 9.30
C LYS A 125 5.61 -17.94 10.18
N ARG A 126 4.91 -17.15 11.01
CA ARG A 126 3.80 -17.66 11.85
C ARG A 126 2.64 -18.19 11.00
N ALA A 127 2.23 -17.46 9.96
CA ALA A 127 1.17 -17.88 9.05
C ALA A 127 1.50 -19.18 8.30
N LEU A 128 2.76 -19.32 7.84
CA LEU A 128 3.25 -20.55 7.22
C LEU A 128 3.20 -21.73 8.20
N VAL A 129 3.71 -21.55 9.42
CA VAL A 129 3.68 -22.59 10.47
C VAL A 129 2.24 -22.96 10.84
N SER A 130 1.34 -22.00 11.02
CA SER A 130 -0.07 -22.29 11.31
C SER A 130 -0.78 -22.96 10.13
N SER A 131 -0.42 -22.64 8.89
CA SER A 131 -0.94 -23.32 7.70
C SER A 131 -0.49 -24.77 7.63
N VAL A 132 0.78 -25.06 7.94
CA VAL A 132 1.30 -26.45 7.95
C VAL A 132 0.67 -27.26 9.08
N ILE A 133 0.57 -26.70 10.29
CA ILE A 133 -0.09 -27.36 11.43
C ILE A 133 -1.58 -27.56 11.14
N GLY A 134 -2.27 -26.58 10.57
CA GLY A 134 -3.68 -26.69 10.17
C GLY A 134 -3.91 -27.77 9.12
N ALA A 135 -3.07 -27.82 8.08
CA ALA A 135 -3.15 -28.87 7.06
C ALA A 135 -2.88 -30.27 7.66
N ALA A 136 -1.85 -30.40 8.50
CA ALA A 136 -1.54 -31.65 9.19
C ALA A 136 -2.67 -32.10 10.14
N ALA A 137 -3.31 -31.16 10.84
CA ALA A 137 -4.45 -31.44 11.72
C ALA A 137 -5.71 -31.86 10.92
N LEU A 138 -5.95 -31.25 9.75
CA LEU A 138 -7.05 -31.67 8.86
C LEU A 138 -6.82 -33.06 8.25
N ILE A 139 -5.60 -33.35 7.78
CA ILE A 139 -5.24 -34.67 7.25
C ILE A 139 -5.29 -35.73 8.36
N GLY A 140 -4.64 -35.48 9.50
CA GLY A 140 -4.61 -36.39 10.64
C GLY A 140 -5.98 -36.61 11.27
N GLY A 141 -6.78 -35.55 11.43
CA GLY A 141 -8.16 -35.64 11.92
C GLY A 141 -9.10 -36.35 10.93
N GLY A 142 -8.95 -36.09 9.63
CA GLY A 142 -9.70 -36.78 8.58
C GLY A 142 -9.39 -38.28 8.52
N MET A 143 -8.10 -38.65 8.56
CA MET A 143 -7.69 -40.05 8.65
C MET A 143 -8.13 -40.70 9.96
N GLY A 144 -8.04 -39.99 11.09
CA GLY A 144 -8.50 -40.47 12.40
C GLY A 144 -10.00 -40.78 12.42
N LEU A 145 -10.83 -39.91 11.85
CA LEU A 145 -12.28 -40.16 11.70
C LEU A 145 -12.59 -41.29 10.71
N TYR A 146 -11.87 -41.35 9.59
CA TYR A 146 -12.04 -42.39 8.57
C TYR A 146 -11.74 -43.79 9.11
N PHE A 147 -10.56 -43.98 9.72
CA PHE A 147 -10.18 -45.27 10.30
C PHE A 147 -10.90 -45.57 11.62
N GLY A 148 -11.22 -44.56 12.43
CA GLY A 148 -11.84 -44.74 13.74
C GLY A 148 -13.35 -45.01 13.72
N LYS A 149 -14.07 -44.57 12.67
CA LYS A 149 -15.54 -44.75 12.59
C LYS A 149 -16.03 -45.32 11.26
N ILE A 150 -15.55 -44.81 10.12
CA ILE A 150 -16.09 -45.22 8.81
C ILE A 150 -15.70 -46.66 8.48
N LYS A 151 -14.46 -47.07 8.75
CA LYS A 151 -14.02 -48.45 8.52
C LYS A 151 -14.78 -49.50 9.34
N PRO A 152 -14.91 -49.41 10.68
CA PRO A 152 -15.64 -50.44 11.44
C PRO A 152 -17.14 -50.52 11.07
N ASP A 153 -17.78 -49.41 10.73
CA ASP A 153 -19.17 -49.42 10.23
C ASP A 153 -19.28 -50.17 8.89
N GLN A 154 -18.27 -50.05 8.02
CA GLN A 154 -18.22 -50.74 6.72
C GLN A 154 -17.91 -52.25 6.87
N ASP A 155 -17.00 -52.62 7.76
CA ASP A 155 -16.71 -54.02 8.10
C ASP A 155 -17.93 -54.70 8.74
N ALA A 156 -18.69 -54.00 9.59
CA ALA A 156 -19.94 -54.49 10.17
C ALA A 156 -21.06 -54.64 9.13
N TYR A 157 -21.16 -53.72 8.16
CA TYR A 157 -22.12 -53.82 7.05
C TYR A 157 -21.83 -55.04 6.15
N LEU A 158 -20.55 -55.30 5.83
CA LEU A 158 -20.15 -56.49 5.07
C LEU A 158 -20.43 -57.79 5.84
N ALA A 159 -20.20 -57.82 7.16
CA ALA A 159 -20.54 -58.97 8.00
C ALA A 159 -22.05 -59.27 7.96
N ASN A 160 -22.91 -58.25 8.08
CA ASN A 160 -24.36 -58.40 7.99
C ASN A 160 -24.80 -58.93 6.61
N GLN A 161 -24.23 -58.42 5.50
CA GLN A 161 -24.51 -58.95 4.17
C GLN A 161 -24.10 -60.43 4.03
N SER A 162 -22.97 -60.85 4.59
CA SER A 162 -22.58 -62.26 4.56
C SER A 162 -23.57 -63.17 5.29
N ALA A 163 -24.08 -62.74 6.45
CA ALA A 163 -25.10 -63.48 7.20
C ALA A 163 -26.44 -63.58 6.43
N GLU A 164 -26.84 -62.52 5.73
CA GLU A 164 -28.06 -62.52 4.90
C GLU A 164 -27.90 -63.42 3.65
N VAL A 165 -26.71 -63.45 3.04
CA VAL A 165 -26.38 -64.39 1.95
C VAL A 165 -26.36 -65.85 2.44
N GLU A 166 -25.96 -66.12 3.67
CA GLU A 166 -26.03 -67.47 4.25
C GLU A 166 -27.48 -67.87 4.58
N ALA A 167 -28.28 -66.98 5.19
CA ALA A 167 -29.70 -67.23 5.45
C ALA A 167 -30.49 -67.50 4.17
N THR A 168 -30.30 -66.69 3.13
CA THR A 168 -30.96 -66.89 1.82
C THR A 168 -30.49 -68.17 1.11
N ARG A 169 -29.23 -68.60 1.30
CA ARG A 169 -28.75 -69.91 0.83
C ARG A 169 -29.42 -71.07 1.56
N GLU A 170 -29.62 -70.97 2.89
CA GLU A 170 -30.39 -71.97 3.64
C GLU A 170 -31.84 -72.06 3.17
N GLU A 171 -32.51 -70.92 2.98
CA GLU A 171 -33.88 -70.89 2.47
C GLU A 171 -33.98 -71.49 1.06
N ALA A 172 -33.05 -71.14 0.16
CA ALA A 172 -32.96 -71.72 -1.17
C ALA A 172 -32.71 -73.25 -1.13
N ALA A 173 -31.88 -73.74 -0.21
CA ALA A 173 -31.66 -75.17 -0.01
C ALA A 173 -32.92 -75.88 0.52
N ARG A 174 -33.64 -75.27 1.49
CA ARG A 174 -34.91 -75.79 2.01
C ARG A 174 -36.01 -75.81 0.94
N LEU A 175 -36.06 -74.81 0.06
CA LEU A 175 -36.97 -74.74 -1.08
C LEU A 175 -36.66 -75.81 -2.13
N ARG A 176 -35.38 -76.00 -2.49
CA ARG A 176 -34.96 -77.09 -3.39
C ARG A 176 -35.35 -78.47 -2.84
N ALA A 177 -35.06 -78.75 -1.57
CA ALA A 177 -35.44 -80.01 -0.93
C ALA A 177 -36.97 -80.26 -0.95
N LYS A 178 -37.79 -79.20 -0.82
CA LYS A 178 -39.25 -79.29 -0.98
C LYS A 178 -39.67 -79.57 -2.43
N LEU A 179 -39.03 -78.95 -3.41
CA LEU A 179 -39.28 -79.22 -4.83
C LEU A 179 -38.90 -80.66 -5.20
N ASP A 180 -37.74 -81.15 -4.76
CA ASP A 180 -37.30 -82.53 -5.00
C ASP A 180 -38.23 -83.56 -4.36
N ALA A 181 -38.72 -83.28 -3.13
CA ALA A 181 -39.70 -84.12 -2.46
C ALA A 181 -41.07 -84.12 -3.16
N ASN A 182 -41.50 -82.98 -3.70
CA ASN A 182 -42.72 -82.89 -4.50
C ASN A 182 -42.57 -83.55 -5.87
N GLY A 183 -41.41 -83.46 -6.52
CA GLY A 183 -41.10 -84.16 -7.76
C GLY A 183 -41.27 -85.67 -7.60
N LYS A 184 -40.66 -86.26 -6.57
CA LYS A 184 -40.83 -87.70 -6.26
C LYS A 184 -42.29 -88.10 -6.04
N ARG A 185 -43.09 -87.26 -5.37
CA ARG A 185 -44.54 -87.50 -5.20
C ARG A 185 -45.30 -87.44 -6.53
N LEU A 186 -44.92 -86.54 -7.44
CA LEU A 186 -45.50 -86.48 -8.79
C LEU A 186 -45.11 -87.73 -9.59
N ASP A 187 -43.86 -88.18 -9.52
CA ASP A 187 -43.40 -89.42 -10.18
C ASP A 187 -44.13 -90.66 -9.64
N GLU A 188 -44.27 -90.77 -8.31
CA GLU A 188 -45.04 -91.85 -7.67
C GLU A 188 -46.53 -91.83 -8.08
N THR A 189 -47.16 -90.65 -8.14
CA THR A 189 -48.56 -90.55 -8.57
C THR A 189 -48.72 -90.82 -10.06
N ALA A 190 -47.79 -90.40 -10.91
CA ALA A 190 -47.77 -90.72 -12.33
C ALA A 190 -47.61 -92.22 -12.58
N ALA A 191 -46.71 -92.89 -11.84
CA ALA A 191 -46.52 -94.34 -11.91
C ALA A 191 -47.79 -95.10 -11.53
N ARG A 192 -48.48 -94.71 -10.45
CA ARG A 192 -49.79 -95.28 -10.06
C ARG A 192 -50.86 -95.05 -11.12
N LEU A 193 -50.87 -93.88 -11.75
CA LEU A 193 -51.86 -93.51 -12.78
C LEU A 193 -51.63 -94.32 -14.07
N GLU A 194 -50.38 -94.61 -14.43
CA GLU A 194 -50.06 -95.57 -15.51
C GLU A 194 -50.40 -97.02 -15.12
N GLU A 195 -50.18 -97.45 -13.88
CA GLU A 195 -50.59 -98.79 -13.42
C GLU A 195 -52.13 -98.97 -13.48
N GLU A 196 -52.90 -97.99 -12.98
CA GLU A 196 -54.36 -98.00 -13.09
C GLU A 196 -54.84 -97.90 -14.55
N LYS A 197 -54.16 -97.14 -15.42
CA LYS A 197 -54.44 -97.17 -16.87
C LYS A 197 -54.19 -98.55 -17.49
N ARG A 198 -53.14 -99.27 -17.09
CA ARG A 198 -52.87 -100.64 -17.60
C ARG A 198 -53.96 -101.60 -17.13
N ARG A 199 -54.31 -101.58 -15.84
CA ARG A 199 -55.44 -102.35 -15.28
C ARG A 199 -56.76 -102.03 -15.98
N ALA A 200 -57.04 -100.75 -16.26
CA ALA A 200 -58.24 -100.33 -16.98
C ALA A 200 -58.27 -100.86 -18.42
N ARG A 201 -57.14 -100.83 -19.14
CA ARG A 201 -57.02 -101.42 -20.49
C ARG A 201 -57.18 -102.93 -20.46
N GLU A 202 -56.54 -103.63 -19.53
CA GLU A 202 -56.70 -105.08 -19.35
C GLU A 202 -58.16 -105.47 -19.04
N LEU A 203 -58.88 -104.65 -18.26
CA LEU A 203 -60.31 -104.82 -18.00
C LEU A 203 -61.20 -104.49 -19.20
N GLU A 204 -60.84 -103.51 -20.04
CA GLU A 204 -61.54 -103.27 -21.32
C GLU A 204 -61.28 -104.38 -22.32
N GLU A 205 -60.04 -104.86 -22.46
CA GLU A 205 -59.67 -105.99 -23.31
C GLU A 205 -60.41 -107.27 -22.87
N ALA A 206 -60.50 -107.54 -21.55
CA ALA A 206 -61.30 -108.64 -21.02
C ALA A 206 -62.82 -108.47 -21.27
N LYS A 207 -63.37 -107.25 -21.16
CA LYS A 207 -64.78 -106.97 -21.50
C LYS A 207 -65.07 -107.08 -22.99
N ASN A 208 -64.13 -106.70 -23.84
CA ASN A 208 -64.26 -106.78 -25.29
C ASN A 208 -64.17 -108.26 -25.72
N ALA A 209 -63.22 -109.02 -25.20
CA ALA A 209 -63.13 -110.47 -25.42
C ALA A 209 -64.37 -111.25 -24.92
N ALA A 210 -65.08 -110.75 -23.91
CA ALA A 210 -66.33 -111.32 -23.43
C ALA A 210 -67.58 -110.93 -24.24
N ASN A 211 -67.49 -110.00 -25.20
CA ASN A 211 -68.62 -109.47 -25.96
C ASN A 211 -68.53 -109.67 -27.49
N GLU A 212 -67.55 -110.43 -28.00
CA GLU A 212 -67.48 -110.76 -29.43
C GLU A 212 -68.41 -111.93 -29.85
N ALA A 213 -69.72 -111.66 -29.81
CA ALA A 213 -70.71 -112.28 -30.69
C ALA A 213 -71.60 -111.16 -31.30
N PRO A 214 -71.84 -111.12 -32.63
CA PRO A 214 -71.98 -109.82 -33.30
C PRO A 214 -73.43 -109.41 -33.66
N ALA A 215 -73.75 -108.10 -33.51
CA ALA A 215 -74.91 -107.47 -34.18
C ALA A 215 -74.83 -105.92 -34.28
N THR A 216 -74.57 -105.43 -35.49
CA THR A 216 -75.21 -104.27 -36.17
C THR A 216 -75.81 -103.06 -35.40
N ARG A 217 -75.26 -101.85 -35.67
CA ARG A 217 -75.90 -100.58 -36.17
C ARG A 217 -77.16 -99.98 -35.44
N PRO A 218 -77.63 -98.72 -35.72
CA PRO A 218 -76.99 -97.50 -36.27
C PRO A 218 -77.37 -96.14 -35.55
N GLY A 219 -76.64 -95.05 -35.87
CA GLY A 219 -77.23 -93.71 -36.17
C GLY A 219 -77.56 -92.68 -35.05
N GLY A 220 -77.32 -91.39 -35.34
CA GLY A 220 -77.78 -90.18 -34.59
C GLY A 220 -76.65 -89.29 -34.05
N ARG A 221 -76.43 -87.99 -34.34
CA ARG A 221 -77.28 -86.76 -34.50
C ARG A 221 -77.50 -86.04 -33.13
N GLN A 222 -77.14 -84.76 -32.86
CA GLN A 222 -76.47 -83.63 -33.57
C GLN A 222 -76.17 -82.46 -32.57
N VAL A 223 -75.57 -81.33 -33.02
CA VAL A 223 -75.46 -79.98 -32.34
C VAL A 223 -74.54 -79.94 -31.07
N SER A 224 -73.83 -78.87 -30.65
CA SER A 224 -73.83 -77.42 -30.96
C SER A 224 -72.46 -76.73 -30.77
N ALA A 225 -72.25 -75.58 -31.43
CA ALA A 225 -71.21 -74.57 -31.14
C ALA A 225 -71.70 -73.61 -29.99
N PRO A 226 -71.07 -72.46 -29.58
CA PRO A 226 -70.20 -71.55 -30.36
C PRO A 226 -69.12 -70.68 -29.61
N ARG A 227 -68.54 -69.72 -30.36
CA ARG A 227 -67.81 -68.47 -29.99
C ARG A 227 -66.40 -68.60 -29.40
N GLN A 228 -65.35 -67.98 -29.97
CA GLN A 228 -65.07 -66.55 -30.26
C GLN A 228 -64.87 -65.66 -29.03
N ASN A 229 -63.67 -65.07 -28.92
CA ASN A 229 -63.47 -63.66 -28.62
C ASN A 229 -62.08 -63.19 -29.08
N GLU A 230 -62.01 -61.96 -29.59
CA GLU A 230 -60.82 -61.36 -30.22
C GLU A 230 -60.21 -60.23 -29.34
N GLY A 231 -58.91 -60.33 -29.03
CA GLY A 231 -58.04 -59.21 -28.61
C GLY A 231 -58.44 -58.37 -27.37
N PRO A 232 -57.79 -57.19 -27.15
CA PRO A 232 -56.43 -56.83 -27.55
C PRO A 232 -55.59 -56.12 -26.44
N LYS A 233 -54.25 -56.10 -26.61
CA LYS A 233 -53.25 -55.11 -26.12
C LYS A 233 -53.27 -54.62 -24.64
N GLN A 234 -52.15 -54.89 -23.95
CA GLN A 234 -51.33 -53.97 -23.13
C GLN A 234 -50.05 -54.76 -22.75
N GLY A 235 -48.82 -54.26 -22.88
CA GLY A 235 -48.32 -52.97 -22.40
C GLY A 235 -47.27 -53.24 -21.32
N GLY A 236 -46.23 -54.04 -21.62
CA GLY A 236 -45.23 -54.48 -20.65
C GLY A 236 -44.22 -53.39 -20.31
N LYS A 237 -44.16 -53.00 -19.03
CA LYS A 237 -43.25 -51.98 -18.49
C LYS A 237 -41.78 -52.44 -18.59
N CYS A 238 -40.88 -51.54 -18.96
CA CYS A 238 -39.44 -51.78 -18.85
C CYS A 238 -38.96 -51.69 -17.40
N LEU A 239 -37.79 -52.27 -17.10
CA LEU A 239 -37.05 -52.00 -15.87
C LEU A 239 -36.18 -50.73 -16.05
N PRO A 240 -35.99 -49.90 -15.01
CA PRO A 240 -35.15 -48.71 -15.12
C PRO A 240 -33.67 -49.11 -15.34
N GLY A 241 -33.10 -48.74 -16.48
CA GLY A 241 -31.68 -48.96 -16.80
C GLY A 241 -31.39 -49.70 -18.10
N GLU A 242 -32.39 -50.27 -18.79
CA GLU A 242 -32.17 -50.86 -20.12
C GLU A 242 -32.07 -49.79 -21.23
N PRO A 243 -31.11 -49.89 -22.18
CA PRO A 243 -30.98 -48.94 -23.28
C PRO A 243 -32.13 -49.12 -24.28
N GLY A 244 -33.16 -48.27 -24.17
CA GLY A 244 -34.32 -48.25 -25.08
C GLY A 244 -35.65 -47.78 -24.47
N CYS A 245 -35.70 -47.43 -23.18
CA CYS A 245 -36.92 -46.96 -22.52
C CYS A 245 -36.75 -45.60 -21.85
N ASP A 246 -37.87 -44.89 -21.72
CA ASP A 246 -38.04 -43.60 -21.05
C ASP A 246 -37.81 -43.72 -19.52
N LEU A 247 -37.49 -42.60 -18.86
CA LEU A 247 -37.45 -42.47 -17.40
C LEU A 247 -38.79 -42.85 -16.73
N ASP A 248 -39.91 -42.63 -17.43
CA ASP A 248 -41.25 -43.04 -16.98
C ASP A 248 -41.61 -44.51 -17.32
N GLY A 249 -40.66 -45.28 -17.88
CA GLY A 249 -40.79 -46.73 -18.11
C GLY A 249 -41.52 -47.14 -19.39
N ASN A 250 -41.80 -46.19 -20.29
CA ASN A 250 -42.39 -46.44 -21.61
C ASN A 250 -41.30 -46.79 -22.64
N ARG A 251 -41.60 -47.69 -23.59
CA ARG A 251 -40.71 -47.93 -24.74
C ARG A 251 -40.76 -46.78 -25.72
N LEU A 252 -39.58 -46.32 -26.14
CA LEU A 252 -39.42 -45.54 -27.35
C LEU A 252 -39.20 -46.55 -28.49
N PHE A 253 -40.09 -46.51 -29.49
CA PHE A 253 -40.25 -47.46 -30.61
C PHE A 253 -41.02 -48.76 -30.29
#